data_AF-A0A2E2KP84-F1
#
_entry.id   AF-A0A2E2KP84-F1
#
_cell.length_a   1.000
_cell.length_b   1.000
_cell.length_c   1.000
_cell.angle_alpha   90.00
_cell.angle_beta   90.00
_cell.angle_gamma   90.00
#
_symmetry.space_group_name_H-M   'P 1'
#
loop_
_entity.id
_entity.type
_entity.pdbx_description
1 polymer ?
#
loop_
_entity_poly.entity_id
_entity_poly.type
_entity_poly.pdbx_seq_one_letter_code
_entity_poly.pdbx_strand_id
1 'polypeptide(L)'
;MQLYIFKLLASLLIALCVIASYVVISWGVGDMYGYKVRYALDDWQTQEELPLLGQVNSALANVDEALSWEGSNPEYIELKGRLLYYRALVNGLDKDSLSDLREAKKLHLRAIELRPNWPYSWANLVLMKSYLKEFDDDYDKALSRAVRYGPWEQSVHLTLSHAAALSWVSLSLEQKHVFAKNVERALVRNSNNIRATLDAYKKRAAICAYLKRDALQATLCSAA
;
A
#
# COMPACT_ATOMS: atom_id res chain seq x y z
N MET A 1 -24.23 -41.07 -35.65
CA MET A 1 -23.84 -39.65 -35.63
C MET A 1 -24.33 -38.92 -34.38
N GLN A 2 -25.64 -38.93 -34.07
CA GLN A 2 -26.17 -38.25 -32.88
C GLN A 2 -25.57 -38.71 -31.53
N LEU A 3 -25.39 -40.01 -31.29
CA LEU A 3 -24.79 -40.52 -30.05
C LEU A 3 -23.34 -40.04 -29.82
N TYR A 4 -22.57 -39.88 -30.90
CA TYR A 4 -21.20 -39.36 -30.82
C TYR A 4 -21.21 -37.86 -30.47
N ILE A 5 -22.15 -37.10 -31.04
CA ILE A 5 -22.34 -35.68 -30.71
C ILE A 5 -22.71 -35.52 -29.23
N PHE A 6 -23.64 -36.33 -28.71
CA PHE A 6 -23.99 -36.29 -27.28
C PHE A 6 -22.82 -36.62 -26.36
N LYS A 7 -22.01 -37.63 -26.68
CA LYS A 7 -20.81 -37.97 -25.89
C LYS A 7 -19.78 -36.85 -25.92
N LEU A 8 -19.54 -36.23 -27.08
CA LEU A 8 -18.63 -35.09 -27.22
C LEU A 8 -19.09 -33.90 -26.38
N LEU A 9 -20.38 -33.55 -26.44
CA LEU A 9 -20.96 -32.46 -25.66
C LEU A 9 -20.87 -32.72 -24.15
N ALA A 10 -21.14 -33.94 -23.70
CA ALA A 10 -21.00 -34.32 -22.31
C ALA A 10 -19.54 -34.23 -21.83
N SER A 11 -18.57 -34.69 -22.62
CA SER A 11 -17.15 -34.57 -22.30
C SER A 11 -16.69 -33.11 -22.23
N LEU A 12 -17.15 -32.26 -23.15
CA LEU A 12 -16.86 -30.82 -23.12
C LEU A 12 -17.45 -30.14 -21.87
N LEU A 13 -18.68 -30.50 -21.49
CA LEU A 13 -19.31 -29.97 -20.28
C LEU A 13 -18.55 -30.39 -19.03
N ILE A 14 -18.13 -31.66 -18.93
CA ILE A 14 -17.33 -32.15 -17.80
C ILE A 14 -15.99 -31.40 -17.73
N ALA A 15 -15.30 -31.23 -18.87
CA ALA A 15 -14.05 -30.48 -18.90
C ALA A 15 -14.24 -29.03 -18.45
N LEU A 16 -15.31 -28.37 -18.90
CA LEU A 16 -15.66 -27.02 -18.45
C LEU A 16 -15.91 -26.95 -16.94
N CYS A 17 -16.64 -27.92 -16.38
CA CYS A 17 -16.88 -27.99 -14.94
C CYS A 17 -15.59 -28.17 -14.15
N VAL A 18 -14.68 -29.05 -14.60
CA VAL A 18 -13.38 -29.26 -13.94
C VAL A 18 -12.53 -27.98 -13.96
N ILE A 19 -12.47 -27.29 -15.10
CA ILE A 19 -11.76 -26.01 -15.22
C ILE A 19 -12.38 -24.96 -14.29
N ALA A 20 -13.70 -24.84 -14.28
CA ALA A 20 -14.40 -23.89 -13.41
C ALA A 20 -14.16 -24.18 -11.92
N SER A 21 -14.22 -25.45 -11.51
CA SER A 21 -13.91 -25.86 -10.14
C SER A 21 -12.47 -25.53 -9.76
N TYR A 22 -11.51 -25.80 -10.66
CA TYR A 22 -10.10 -25.44 -10.43
C TYR A 22 -9.92 -23.93 -10.24
N VAL A 23 -10.52 -23.11 -11.10
CA VAL A 23 -10.45 -21.64 -11.00
C VAL A 23 -11.01 -21.13 -9.67
N VAL A 24 -12.18 -21.62 -9.26
CA VAL A 24 -12.81 -21.19 -7.99
C VAL A 24 -11.98 -21.64 -6.79
N ILE A 25 -11.41 -22.84 -6.80
CA ILE A 25 -10.50 -23.31 -5.74
C ILE A 25 -9.25 -22.44 -5.69
N SER A 26 -8.65 -22.13 -6.84
CA SER A 26 -7.47 -21.28 -6.94
C SER A 26 -7.72 -19.91 -6.31
N TRP A 27 -8.85 -19.28 -6.65
CA TRP A 27 -9.25 -18.00 -6.06
C TRP A 27 -9.54 -18.10 -4.55
N GLY A 28 -10.27 -19.13 -4.13
CA GLY A 28 -10.59 -19.31 -2.71
C GLY A 28 -9.36 -19.51 -1.83
N VAL A 29 -8.37 -20.29 -2.32
CA VAL A 29 -7.12 -20.52 -1.59
C VAL A 29 -6.23 -19.27 -1.64
N GLY A 30 -6.09 -18.63 -2.80
CA GLY A 30 -5.38 -17.36 -2.95
C GLY A 30 -5.88 -16.31 -1.96
N ASP A 31 -7.20 -16.11 -1.91
CA ASP A 31 -7.84 -15.17 -1.00
C ASP A 31 -7.61 -15.53 0.47
N MET A 32 -7.71 -16.81 0.85
CA MET A 32 -7.45 -17.24 2.22
C MET A 32 -6.08 -16.79 2.72
N TYR A 33 -5.04 -16.91 1.90
CA TYR A 33 -3.69 -16.45 2.23
C TYR A 33 -3.58 -14.92 2.16
N GLY A 34 -4.16 -14.29 1.13
CA GLY A 34 -4.17 -12.83 0.96
C GLY A 34 -4.87 -12.08 2.11
N TYR A 35 -6.00 -12.60 2.62
CA TYR A 35 -6.75 -12.00 3.72
C TYR A 35 -5.95 -11.95 5.02
N LYS A 36 -5.14 -12.98 5.31
CA LYS A 36 -4.24 -12.96 6.49
C LYS A 36 -3.26 -11.80 6.41
N VAL A 37 -2.70 -11.57 5.21
CA VAL A 37 -1.75 -10.49 4.96
C VAL A 37 -2.43 -9.12 5.05
N ARG A 38 -3.62 -8.98 4.46
CA ARG A 38 -4.40 -7.74 4.53
C ARG A 38 -4.69 -7.35 5.97
N TYR A 39 -5.14 -8.31 6.79
CA TYR A 39 -5.44 -8.08 8.21
C TYR A 39 -4.21 -7.67 9.00
N ALA A 40 -3.08 -8.36 8.81
CA ALA A 40 -1.81 -8.01 9.46
C ALA A 40 -1.36 -6.58 9.10
N LEU A 41 -1.45 -6.20 7.83
CA LEU A 41 -1.06 -4.86 7.38
C LEU A 41 -2.00 -3.75 7.88
N ASP A 42 -3.30 -4.02 8.00
CA ASP A 42 -4.27 -3.07 8.56
C ASP A 42 -3.97 -2.82 10.05
N ASP A 43 -3.72 -3.90 10.80
CA ASP A 43 -3.32 -3.83 12.20
C ASP A 43 -2.03 -3.02 12.39
N TRP A 44 -0.94 -3.37 11.69
CA TRP A 44 0.36 -2.70 11.81
C TRP A 44 0.36 -1.25 11.33
N GLN A 45 -0.57 -0.85 10.48
CA GLN A 45 -0.66 0.54 10.03
C GLN A 45 -1.31 1.45 11.07
N THR A 46 -2.11 0.89 11.98
CA THR A 46 -2.79 1.63 13.05
C THR A 46 -2.00 1.68 14.36
N GLN A 47 -1.07 0.74 14.57
CA GLN A 47 -0.21 0.69 15.75
C GLN A 47 1.02 1.59 15.61
N GLU A 48 1.55 2.06 16.75
CA GLU A 48 2.78 2.87 16.80
C GLU A 48 4.05 2.00 16.72
N GLU A 49 3.95 0.75 17.17
CA GLU A 49 5.06 -0.19 17.20
C GLU A 49 5.21 -0.92 15.86
N LEU A 50 6.46 -1.15 15.46
CA LEU A 50 6.75 -1.98 14.30
C LEU A 50 6.50 -3.47 14.62
N PRO A 51 6.03 -4.27 13.64
CA PRO A 51 5.89 -5.70 13.84
C PRO A 51 7.24 -6.37 14.05
N LEU A 52 7.22 -7.55 14.69
CA LEU A 52 8.42 -8.38 14.82
C LEU A 52 8.82 -8.94 13.44
N LEU A 53 10.12 -9.11 13.21
CA LEU A 53 10.63 -9.65 11.94
C LEU A 53 10.02 -11.02 11.59
N GLY A 54 9.76 -11.87 12.60
CA GLY A 54 9.09 -13.15 12.41
C GLY A 54 7.64 -13.01 11.90
N GLN A 55 6.92 -11.97 12.33
CA GLN A 55 5.56 -11.70 11.84
C GLN A 55 5.58 -11.22 10.39
N VAL A 56 6.53 -10.34 10.04
CA VAL A 56 6.73 -9.89 8.65
C VAL A 56 7.10 -11.05 7.73
N ASN A 57 8.03 -11.91 8.15
CA ASN A 57 8.43 -13.08 7.36
C ASN A 57 7.27 -14.09 7.19
N SER A 58 6.45 -14.29 8.23
CA SER A 58 5.24 -15.10 8.13
C SER A 58 4.25 -14.51 7.12
N ALA A 59 4.01 -13.20 7.15
CA ALA A 59 3.15 -12.54 6.18
C ALA A 59 3.71 -12.61 4.75
N LEU A 60 5.04 -12.51 4.57
CA LEU A 60 5.68 -12.72 3.27
C LEU A 60 5.46 -14.14 2.73
N ALA A 61 5.60 -15.16 3.59
CA ALA A 61 5.30 -16.53 3.19
C ALA A 61 3.82 -16.70 2.78
N ASN A 62 2.88 -16.06 3.49
CA ASN A 62 1.46 -16.10 3.10
C ASN A 62 1.21 -15.38 1.76
N VAL A 63 1.81 -14.21 1.50
CA VAL A 63 1.58 -13.52 0.22
C VAL A 63 2.23 -14.28 -0.95
N ASP A 64 3.37 -14.93 -0.72
CA ASP A 64 4.03 -15.78 -1.72
C ASP A 64 3.17 -17.00 -2.05
N GLU A 65 2.51 -17.58 -1.04
CA GLU A 65 1.53 -18.65 -1.28
C GLU A 65 0.31 -18.12 -2.04
N ALA A 66 -0.25 -16.95 -1.69
CA ALA A 66 -1.36 -16.37 -2.45
C ALA A 66 -0.99 -16.14 -3.94
N LEU A 67 0.23 -15.69 -4.21
CA LEU A 67 0.77 -15.51 -5.57
C LEU A 67 1.08 -16.84 -6.28
N SER A 68 1.28 -17.94 -5.55
CA SER A 68 1.44 -19.27 -6.17
C SER A 68 0.13 -19.73 -6.83
N TRP A 69 -1.01 -19.38 -6.21
CA TRP A 69 -2.36 -19.64 -6.73
C TRP A 69 -2.81 -18.58 -7.75
N GLU A 70 -2.45 -17.32 -7.54
CA GLU A 70 -2.85 -16.21 -8.41
C GLU A 70 -1.72 -15.22 -8.69
N GLY A 71 -0.72 -15.65 -9.47
CA GLY A 71 0.51 -14.87 -9.68
C GLY A 71 0.35 -13.52 -10.38
N SER A 72 -0.80 -13.24 -10.98
CA SER A 72 -1.12 -11.94 -11.60
C SER A 72 -2.19 -11.16 -10.84
N ASN A 73 -2.57 -11.58 -9.63
CA ASN A 73 -3.51 -10.82 -8.82
C ASN A 73 -2.86 -9.51 -8.37
N PRO A 74 -3.38 -8.34 -8.81
CA PRO A 74 -2.77 -7.04 -8.51
C PRO A 74 -2.70 -6.76 -7.02
N GLU A 75 -3.65 -7.29 -6.24
CA GLU A 75 -3.68 -7.09 -4.81
C GLU A 75 -2.54 -7.79 -4.10
N TYR A 76 -2.30 -9.06 -4.39
CA TYR A 76 -1.23 -9.79 -3.71
C TYR A 76 0.16 -9.22 -4.05
N ILE A 77 0.33 -8.74 -5.28
CA ILE A 77 1.54 -8.01 -5.71
C ILE A 77 1.73 -6.73 -4.86
N GLU A 78 0.66 -5.96 -4.66
CA GLU A 78 0.70 -4.74 -3.85
C GLU A 78 0.97 -5.02 -2.38
N LEU A 79 0.30 -6.03 -1.80
CA LEU A 79 0.51 -6.47 -0.43
C LEU A 79 1.96 -6.91 -0.21
N LYS A 80 2.55 -7.64 -1.15
CA LYS A 80 3.97 -8.01 -1.09
C LYS A 80 4.87 -6.78 -1.09
N GLY A 81 4.57 -5.77 -1.90
CA GLY A 81 5.30 -4.49 -1.88
C GLY A 81 5.27 -3.82 -0.50
N ARG A 82 4.10 -3.77 0.14
CA ARG A 82 3.95 -3.24 1.51
C ARG A 82 4.74 -4.06 2.54
N LEU A 83 4.74 -5.38 2.43
CA LEU A 83 5.49 -6.25 3.35
C LEU A 83 7.00 -6.07 3.23
N LEU A 84 7.53 -5.87 2.01
CA LEU A 84 8.94 -5.54 1.82
C LEU A 84 9.29 -4.19 2.44
N TYR A 85 8.40 -3.21 2.38
CA TYR A 85 8.55 -1.95 3.12
C TYR A 85 8.62 -2.18 4.64
N TYR A 86 7.71 -2.98 5.22
CA TYR A 86 7.77 -3.30 6.65
C TYR A 86 9.04 -4.06 7.03
N ARG A 87 9.53 -4.98 6.18
CA ARG A 87 10.80 -5.66 6.41
C ARG A 87 11.98 -4.69 6.42
N ALA A 88 11.99 -3.74 5.47
CA ALA A 88 12.99 -2.68 5.41
C ALA A 88 13.01 -1.83 6.70
N LEU A 89 11.83 -1.50 7.25
CA LEU A 89 11.69 -0.76 8.51
C LEU A 89 12.22 -1.54 9.71
N VAL A 90 11.80 -2.80 9.86
CA VAL A 90 12.18 -3.65 11.00
C VAL A 90 13.68 -3.92 11.01
N ASN A 91 14.31 -3.98 9.83
CA ASN A 91 15.76 -4.11 9.69
C ASN A 91 16.53 -2.77 9.83
N GLY A 92 15.85 -1.66 10.17
CA GLY A 92 16.50 -0.40 10.49
C GLY A 92 16.92 0.45 9.29
N LEU A 93 16.34 0.20 8.10
CA LEU A 93 16.60 0.97 6.88
C LEU A 93 18.09 1.03 6.47
N ASP A 94 18.80 -0.09 6.62
CA ASP A 94 20.20 -0.22 6.23
C ASP A 94 20.39 -0.40 4.69
N LYS A 95 21.60 -0.77 4.26
CA LYS A 95 21.92 -0.95 2.84
C LYS A 95 21.10 -2.08 2.20
N ASP A 96 20.80 -3.15 2.93
CA ASP A 96 20.02 -4.28 2.43
C ASP A 96 18.52 -3.91 2.39
N SER A 97 18.04 -3.08 3.33
CA SER A 97 16.71 -2.46 3.28
C SER A 97 16.46 -1.60 2.04
N LEU A 98 17.50 -1.03 1.41
CA LEU A 98 17.33 -0.33 0.12
C LEU A 98 16.99 -1.30 -1.03
N SER A 99 17.38 -2.57 -0.94
CA SER A 99 16.98 -3.58 -1.93
C SER A 99 15.48 -3.84 -1.83
N ASP A 100 14.98 -4.01 -0.60
CA ASP A 100 13.55 -4.22 -0.33
C ASP A 100 12.69 -3.05 -0.83
N LEU A 101 13.13 -1.81 -0.60
CA LEU A 101 12.40 -0.62 -1.07
C LEU A 101 12.39 -0.52 -2.61
N ARG A 102 13.49 -0.89 -3.28
CA ARG A 102 13.53 -0.92 -4.76
C ARG A 102 12.62 -2.01 -5.32
N GLU A 103 12.57 -3.17 -4.67
CA GLU A 103 11.69 -4.25 -5.10
C GLU A 103 10.22 -3.93 -4.82
N ALA A 104 9.91 -3.36 -3.65
CA ALA A 104 8.59 -2.81 -3.33
C ALA A 104 8.14 -1.80 -4.37
N LYS A 105 9.01 -0.87 -4.79
CA LYS A 105 8.73 0.09 -5.87
C LYS A 105 8.31 -0.62 -7.16
N LYS A 106 9.04 -1.65 -7.60
CA LYS A 106 8.70 -2.42 -8.81
C LYS A 106 7.36 -3.14 -8.67
N LEU A 107 7.09 -3.73 -7.51
CA LEU A 107 5.81 -4.41 -7.25
C LEU A 107 4.65 -3.41 -7.32
N HIS A 108 4.79 -2.21 -6.74
CA HIS A 108 3.75 -1.18 -6.84
C HIS A 108 3.55 -0.69 -8.28
N LEU A 109 4.61 -0.53 -9.07
CA LEU A 109 4.50 -0.23 -10.51
C LEU A 109 3.75 -1.34 -11.25
N ARG A 110 4.07 -2.61 -10.96
CA ARG A 110 3.37 -3.76 -11.57
C ARG A 110 1.89 -3.83 -11.16
N ALA A 111 1.58 -3.58 -9.89
CA ALA A 111 0.20 -3.51 -9.41
C ALA A 111 -0.58 -2.37 -10.08
N ILE A 112 0.07 -1.22 -10.34
CA ILE A 112 -0.51 -0.09 -11.08
C ILE A 112 -0.83 -0.48 -12.53
N GLU A 113 0.06 -1.21 -13.22
CA GLU A 113 -0.20 -1.68 -14.59
C GLU A 113 -1.45 -2.56 -14.66
N LEU A 114 -1.60 -3.46 -13.68
CA LEU A 114 -2.71 -4.40 -13.61
C LEU A 114 -4.01 -3.75 -13.12
N ARG A 115 -3.92 -2.71 -12.26
CA ARG A 115 -5.07 -2.02 -11.67
C ARG A 115 -4.83 -0.51 -11.52
N PRO A 116 -4.88 0.26 -12.63
CA PRO A 116 -4.40 1.65 -12.68
C PRO A 116 -5.21 2.65 -11.85
N ASN A 117 -6.43 2.30 -11.45
CA ASN A 117 -7.29 3.16 -10.63
C ASN A 117 -7.22 2.81 -9.13
N TRP A 118 -6.30 1.94 -8.71
CA TRP A 118 -6.22 1.50 -7.32
C TRP A 118 -5.30 2.40 -6.49
N PRO A 119 -5.82 3.11 -5.46
CA PRO A 119 -5.07 4.19 -4.85
C PRO A 119 -3.91 3.74 -3.95
N TYR A 120 -3.99 2.55 -3.35
CA TYR A 120 -2.94 2.09 -2.43
C TYR A 120 -1.60 1.91 -3.13
N SER A 121 -1.58 1.32 -4.33
CA SER A 121 -0.34 1.16 -5.11
C SER A 121 0.27 2.51 -5.49
N TRP A 122 -0.54 3.51 -5.83
CA TRP A 122 -0.06 4.87 -6.08
C TRP A 122 0.52 5.52 -4.82
N ALA A 123 -0.17 5.42 -3.68
CA ALA A 123 0.29 5.98 -2.41
C ALA A 123 1.60 5.33 -1.95
N ASN A 124 1.69 4.00 -2.06
CA ASN A 124 2.90 3.27 -1.69
C ASN A 124 4.04 3.52 -2.69
N LEU A 125 3.76 3.75 -3.98
CA LEU A 125 4.78 4.20 -4.93
C LEU A 125 5.38 5.55 -4.51
N VAL A 126 4.54 6.53 -4.11
CA VAL A 126 5.01 7.81 -3.55
C VAL A 126 5.90 7.58 -2.33
N LEU A 127 5.47 6.71 -1.40
CA LEU A 127 6.25 6.40 -0.20
C LEU A 127 7.61 5.77 -0.53
N MET A 128 7.65 4.77 -1.43
CA MET A 128 8.91 4.11 -1.82
C MET A 128 9.85 5.11 -2.49
N LYS A 129 9.33 5.95 -3.39
CA LYS A 129 10.11 7.01 -4.04
C LYS A 129 10.61 8.06 -3.04
N SER A 130 9.85 8.38 -2.00
CA SER A 130 10.31 9.27 -0.91
C SER A 130 11.52 8.69 -0.17
N TYR A 131 11.50 7.40 0.18
CA TYR A 131 12.68 6.75 0.79
C TYR A 131 13.89 6.71 -0.16
N LEU A 132 13.65 6.44 -1.44
CA LEU A 132 14.68 6.37 -2.47
C LEU A 132 15.14 7.74 -2.96
N LYS A 133 14.52 8.84 -2.48
CA LYS A 133 14.77 10.23 -2.88
C LYS A 133 14.60 10.48 -4.39
N GLU A 134 13.63 9.80 -4.99
CA GLU A 134 13.28 9.91 -6.40
C GLU A 134 12.12 10.90 -6.58
N PHE A 135 12.44 12.20 -6.69
CA PHE A 135 11.46 13.28 -6.85
C PHE A 135 11.39 13.74 -8.32
N ASP A 136 10.89 12.86 -9.18
CA ASP A 136 10.73 13.05 -10.63
C ASP A 136 9.25 13.23 -11.03
N ASP A 137 8.96 13.40 -12.32
CA ASP A 137 7.59 13.55 -12.82
C ASP A 137 6.68 12.35 -12.46
N ASP A 138 7.25 11.15 -12.34
CA ASP A 138 6.51 9.97 -11.91
C ASP A 138 6.10 10.04 -10.43
N TYR A 139 6.89 10.70 -9.57
CA TYR A 139 6.51 11.00 -8.19
C TYR A 139 5.24 11.89 -8.16
N ASP A 140 5.22 12.95 -8.96
CA ASP A 140 4.09 13.88 -9.05
C ASP A 140 2.84 13.21 -9.61
N LYS A 141 3.02 12.43 -10.67
CA LYS A 141 1.94 11.62 -11.23
C LYS A 141 1.39 10.64 -10.19
N ALA A 142 2.25 9.96 -9.44
CA ALA A 142 1.83 9.02 -8.41
C ALA A 142 1.08 9.72 -7.27
N LEU A 143 1.57 10.87 -6.80
CA LEU A 143 0.90 11.67 -5.78
C LEU A 143 -0.49 12.12 -6.24
N SER A 144 -0.59 12.66 -7.45
CA SER A 144 -1.86 13.10 -8.05
C SER A 144 -2.86 11.95 -8.17
N ARG A 145 -2.42 10.77 -8.61
CA ARG A 145 -3.27 9.59 -8.75
C ARG A 145 -3.71 9.02 -7.40
N ALA A 146 -2.81 8.98 -6.42
CA ALA A 146 -3.13 8.54 -5.06
C ALA A 146 -4.25 9.40 -4.44
N VAL A 147 -4.12 10.73 -4.51
CA VAL A 147 -5.14 11.63 -3.93
C VAL A 147 -6.43 11.68 -4.73
N ARG A 148 -6.37 11.46 -6.06
CA ARG A 148 -7.55 11.38 -6.93
C ARG A 148 -8.37 10.13 -6.68
N TYR A 149 -7.72 8.96 -6.57
CA TYR A 149 -8.42 7.68 -6.45
C TYR A 149 -8.69 7.26 -5.01
N GLY A 150 -7.94 7.77 -4.03
CA GLY A 150 -8.08 7.43 -2.61
C GLY A 150 -8.40 8.62 -1.72
N PRO A 151 -9.29 9.56 -2.08
CA PRO A 151 -9.49 10.77 -1.29
C PRO A 151 -10.07 10.50 0.09
N TRP A 152 -10.72 9.35 0.30
CA TRP A 152 -11.38 8.93 1.55
C TRP A 152 -10.75 7.69 2.19
N GLU A 153 -9.66 7.19 1.61
CA GLU A 153 -9.01 5.95 2.03
C GLU A 153 -8.03 6.23 3.17
N GLN A 154 -8.33 5.71 4.36
CA GLN A 154 -7.51 5.91 5.54
C GLN A 154 -6.06 5.46 5.34
N SER A 155 -5.85 4.28 4.75
CA SER A 155 -4.50 3.77 4.47
C SER A 155 -3.72 4.71 3.55
N VAL A 156 -4.38 5.31 2.55
CA VAL A 156 -3.76 6.30 1.65
C VAL A 156 -3.36 7.56 2.43
N HIS A 157 -4.24 8.05 3.31
CA HIS A 157 -3.94 9.23 4.12
C HIS A 157 -2.71 9.03 5.01
N LEU A 158 -2.62 7.89 5.68
CA LEU A 158 -1.49 7.53 6.54
C LEU A 158 -0.20 7.38 5.71
N THR A 159 -0.24 6.58 4.63
CA THR A 159 0.91 6.36 3.74
C THR A 159 1.45 7.67 3.15
N LEU A 160 0.57 8.54 2.64
CA LEU A 160 0.99 9.83 2.11
C LEU A 160 1.48 10.80 3.20
N SER A 161 1.00 10.68 4.44
CA SER A 161 1.52 11.48 5.56
C SER A 161 2.94 11.05 5.95
N HIS A 162 3.23 9.75 5.93
CA HIS A 162 4.61 9.25 6.08
C HIS A 162 5.49 9.75 4.94
N ALA A 163 5.02 9.65 3.69
CA ALA A 163 5.75 10.12 2.53
C ALA A 163 6.04 11.63 2.61
N ALA A 164 5.08 12.42 3.07
CA ALA A 164 5.26 13.86 3.31
C ALA A 164 6.35 14.13 4.35
N ALA A 165 6.33 13.42 5.47
CA ALA A 165 7.29 13.59 6.56
C ALA A 165 8.73 13.27 6.11
N LEU A 166 8.90 12.24 5.26
CA LEU A 166 10.19 11.88 4.67
C LEU A 166 10.70 12.92 3.66
N SER A 167 9.81 13.42 2.81
CA SER A 167 10.19 14.19 1.62
C SER A 167 10.11 15.71 1.78
N TRP A 168 9.53 16.22 2.88
CA TRP A 168 9.04 17.60 3.00
C TRP A 168 9.98 18.71 2.50
N VAL A 169 11.28 18.56 2.72
CA VAL A 169 12.30 19.55 2.36
C VAL A 169 12.49 19.64 0.84
N SER A 170 12.36 18.52 0.14
CA SER A 170 12.51 18.43 -1.32
C SER A 170 11.26 18.80 -2.10
N LEU A 171 10.12 18.94 -1.40
CA LEU A 171 8.84 19.16 -2.06
C LEU A 171 8.68 20.58 -2.61
N SER A 172 8.10 20.67 -3.81
CA SER A 172 7.58 21.91 -4.39
C SER A 172 6.45 22.49 -3.53
N LEU A 173 6.13 23.77 -3.76
CA LEU A 173 5.04 24.42 -3.04
C LEU A 173 3.68 23.73 -3.32
N GLU A 174 3.44 23.33 -4.57
CA GLU A 174 2.22 22.60 -4.95
C GLU A 174 2.12 21.26 -4.24
N GLN A 175 3.21 20.47 -4.24
CA GLN A 175 3.26 19.18 -3.54
C GLN A 175 2.99 19.36 -2.04
N LYS A 176 3.59 20.38 -1.40
CA LYS A 176 3.34 20.68 0.02
C LYS A 176 1.86 20.95 0.30
N HIS A 177 1.16 21.68 -0.57
CA HIS A 177 -0.28 21.88 -0.44
C HIS A 177 -1.09 20.59 -0.61
N VAL A 178 -0.71 19.71 -1.55
CA VAL A 178 -1.39 18.42 -1.74
C VAL A 178 -1.21 17.52 -0.52
N PHE A 179 0.01 17.42 0.01
CA PHE A 179 0.28 16.66 1.23
C PHE A 179 -0.37 17.27 2.46
N ALA A 180 -0.37 18.60 2.61
CA ALA A 180 -1.06 19.27 3.71
C ALA A 180 -2.56 18.92 3.73
N LYS A 181 -3.24 18.99 2.58
CA LYS A 181 -4.65 18.56 2.44
C LYS A 181 -4.85 17.07 2.72
N ASN A 182 -3.84 16.23 2.43
CA ASN A 182 -3.89 14.82 2.81
C ASN A 182 -3.78 14.64 4.34
N VAL A 183 -2.85 15.35 4.99
CA VAL A 183 -2.69 15.34 6.45
C VAL A 183 -3.96 15.83 7.14
N GLU A 184 -4.59 16.90 6.65
CA GLU A 184 -5.89 17.38 7.16
C GLU A 184 -6.97 16.29 7.16
N ARG A 185 -7.06 15.51 6.08
CA ARG A 185 -8.00 14.39 5.99
C ARG A 185 -7.65 13.27 6.96
N ALA A 186 -6.37 12.98 7.14
CA ALA A 186 -5.88 11.97 8.06
C ALA A 186 -6.24 12.29 9.53
N LEU A 187 -6.20 13.58 9.92
CA LEU A 187 -6.45 14.05 11.28
C LEU A 187 -7.85 13.69 11.81
N VAL A 188 -8.84 13.53 10.93
CA VAL A 188 -10.23 13.23 11.32
C VAL A 188 -10.34 11.93 12.13
N ARG A 189 -9.54 10.92 11.80
CA ARG A 189 -9.59 9.59 12.44
C ARG A 189 -8.28 9.15 13.08
N ASN A 190 -7.16 9.75 12.69
CA ASN A 190 -5.82 9.24 13.03
C ASN A 190 -4.92 10.31 13.64
N SER A 191 -5.47 11.27 14.37
CA SER A 191 -4.71 12.41 14.92
C SER A 191 -3.46 11.99 15.71
N ASN A 192 -3.56 10.97 16.56
CA ASN A 192 -2.43 10.47 17.36
C ASN A 192 -1.33 9.85 16.47
N ASN A 193 -1.71 8.95 15.54
CA ASN A 193 -0.77 8.32 14.63
C ASN A 193 -0.07 9.36 13.72
N ILE A 194 -0.81 10.35 13.22
CA ILE A 194 -0.26 11.47 12.48
C ILE A 194 0.71 12.27 13.34
N ARG A 195 0.36 12.61 14.58
CA ARG A 195 1.27 13.30 15.50
C ARG A 195 2.56 12.50 15.69
N ALA A 196 2.44 11.21 16.04
CA ALA A 196 3.58 10.32 16.27
C ALA A 196 4.50 10.27 15.04
N THR A 197 3.91 10.11 13.85
CA THR A 197 4.64 10.13 12.57
C THR A 197 5.39 11.44 12.38
N LEU A 198 4.70 12.58 12.47
CA LEU A 198 5.31 13.88 12.19
C LEU A 198 6.37 14.26 13.22
N ASP A 199 6.23 13.81 14.47
CA ASP A 199 7.20 14.00 15.54
C ASP A 199 8.45 13.13 15.34
N ALA A 200 8.28 11.85 14.96
CA ALA A 200 9.39 10.95 14.67
C ALA A 200 10.33 11.50 13.59
N TYR A 201 9.77 12.12 12.55
CA TYR A 201 10.54 12.77 11.47
C TYR A 201 10.92 14.24 11.75
N LYS A 202 10.54 14.79 12.91
CA LYS A 202 10.73 16.20 13.28
C LYS A 202 10.17 17.17 12.22
N LYS A 203 9.03 16.82 11.61
CA LYS A 203 8.35 17.61 10.56
C LYS A 203 7.05 18.27 11.00
N ARG A 204 6.58 18.02 12.22
CA ARG A 204 5.29 18.55 12.71
C ARG A 204 5.15 20.06 12.48
N ALA A 205 6.09 20.87 12.98
CA ALA A 205 6.01 22.33 12.83
C ALA A 205 6.00 22.79 11.36
N ALA A 206 6.84 22.19 10.52
CA ALA A 206 6.95 22.55 9.10
C ALA A 206 5.67 22.21 8.32
N ILE A 207 4.99 21.11 8.65
CA ILE A 207 3.73 20.70 8.02
C ILE A 207 2.56 21.52 8.55
N CYS A 208 2.53 21.76 9.87
CA CYS A 208 1.52 22.58 10.53
C CYS A 208 1.36 23.99 9.94
N ALA A 209 2.44 24.56 9.38
CA ALA A 209 2.40 25.85 8.70
C ALA A 209 1.54 25.88 7.42
N TYR A 210 1.22 24.71 6.84
CA TYR A 210 0.47 24.57 5.60
C TYR A 210 -0.95 24.04 5.80
N LEU A 211 -1.31 23.66 7.03
CA LEU A 211 -2.64 23.16 7.36
C LEU A 211 -3.64 24.30 7.54
N LYS A 212 -4.90 24.04 7.20
CA LYS A 212 -6.03 24.90 7.52
C LYS A 212 -6.10 25.13 9.03
N ARG A 213 -6.25 26.38 9.44
CA ARG A 213 -6.44 26.75 10.85
C ARG A 213 -7.84 26.34 11.31
N ASP A 214 -7.92 25.27 12.08
CA ASP A 214 -9.13 24.77 12.72
C ASP A 214 -8.80 24.03 14.03
N ALA A 215 -9.81 23.45 14.68
CA ALA A 215 -9.63 22.75 15.96
C ALA A 215 -8.70 21.52 15.83
N LEU A 216 -8.77 20.77 14.72
CA LEU A 216 -7.92 19.59 14.50
C LEU A 216 -6.46 20.01 14.33
N GLN A 217 -6.22 21.06 13.56
CA GLN A 217 -4.90 21.66 13.42
C GLN A 217 -4.38 22.18 14.77
N ALA A 218 -5.21 22.88 15.55
CA ALA A 218 -4.80 23.42 16.84
C ALA A 218 -4.40 22.29 17.80
N THR A 219 -5.14 21.18 17.80
CA THR A 219 -4.77 19.98 18.56
C THR A 219 -3.45 19.41 18.08
N LEU A 220 -3.26 19.16 16.78
CA LEU A 220 -2.01 18.59 16.25
C LEU A 220 -0.80 19.49 16.53
N CYS A 221 -0.96 20.81 16.34
CA CYS A 221 0.13 21.77 16.21
C CYS A 221 0.42 22.57 17.48
N SER A 222 -0.35 22.40 18.55
CA SER A 222 0.02 22.94 19.86
C SER A 222 1.35 22.33 20.33
N ALA A 223 2.17 23.15 21.00
CA ALA A 223 3.33 22.64 21.70
C ALA A 223 2.85 21.67 22.80
N ALA A 224 3.48 20.50 22.87
CA ALA A 224 3.36 19.59 24.00
C ALA A 224 4.16 20.14 25.19
#